data_AF-A0A6G0ZRU9-F1
#
_entry.id   AF-A0A6G0ZRU9-F1
#
_cell.length_a   1.000
_cell.length_b   1.000
_cell.length_c   1.000
_cell.angle_alpha   90.00
_cell.angle_beta   90.00
_cell.angle_gamma   90.00
#
_symmetry.space_group_name_H-M   'P 1'
#
loop_
_entity.id
_entity.type
_entity.pdbx_description
1 polymer ?
#
loop_
_entity_poly.entity_id
_entity_poly.type
_entity_poly.pdbx_seq_one_letter_code
_entity_poly.pdbx_strand_id
1 'polypeptide(L)'
;MSLPFSGSKSKSAGLVSAIRKQTLQLNLKPVKKVLVKFDPFHQNSAVARNFMYYLLSPKVIQTNPQCLVRNEVVNDRSESTVDVSLVNGESVLFKCQNLTVLDIFQQFNKHITPLAPKEEVTEVLVTKTDKKKGGKR
;
A
#
# COMPACT_ATOMS: atom_id res chain seq x y z
N MET A 1 30.54 9.59 -28.01
CA MET A 1 30.74 8.63 -26.90
C MET A 1 30.31 9.32 -25.61
N SER A 2 29.17 8.96 -25.04
CA SER A 2 28.68 9.52 -23.77
C SER A 2 29.50 8.98 -22.61
N LEU A 3 30.01 9.85 -21.74
CA LEU A 3 30.71 9.43 -20.51
C LEU A 3 29.78 8.55 -19.66
N PRO A 4 30.23 7.36 -19.22
CA PRO A 4 29.44 6.53 -18.31
C PRO A 4 29.23 7.27 -16.98
N PHE A 5 28.03 7.16 -16.43
CA PHE A 5 27.67 7.80 -15.16
C PHE A 5 28.60 7.32 -14.03
N SER A 6 29.45 8.22 -13.54
CA SER A 6 30.47 7.96 -12.51
C SER A 6 30.07 8.47 -11.11
N GLY A 7 28.77 8.70 -10.87
CA GLY A 7 28.25 9.16 -9.58
C GLY A 7 27.78 8.01 -8.65
N SER A 8 27.58 8.32 -7.37
CA SER A 8 26.96 7.38 -6.42
C SER A 8 25.44 7.46 -6.47
N LYS A 9 24.77 6.33 -6.72
CA LYS A 9 23.30 6.23 -6.60
C LYS A 9 22.91 5.99 -5.14
N SER A 10 23.13 6.99 -4.27
CA SER A 10 22.68 6.90 -2.88
C SER A 10 21.21 7.32 -2.77
N LYS A 11 20.39 6.52 -2.07
CA LYS A 11 19.00 6.90 -1.78
C LYS A 11 19.02 7.96 -0.68
N SER A 12 18.32 9.08 -0.88
CA SER A 12 18.22 10.13 0.13
C SER A 12 17.59 9.60 1.45
N ALA A 13 17.98 10.19 2.57
CA ALA A 13 17.41 9.89 3.90
C ALA A 13 16.23 10.82 4.27
N GLY A 14 15.71 11.60 3.33
CA GLY A 14 14.64 12.57 3.57
C GLY A 14 13.25 11.93 3.77
N LEU A 15 12.29 12.76 4.20
CA LEU A 15 10.91 12.36 4.50
C LEU A 15 10.21 11.65 3.33
N VAL A 16 10.36 12.16 2.11
CA VAL A 16 9.75 11.56 0.91
C VAL A 16 10.30 10.16 0.63
N SER A 17 11.61 9.96 0.89
CA SER A 17 12.24 8.64 0.76
C SER A 17 11.73 7.67 1.83
N ALA A 18 11.53 8.14 3.07
CA ALA A 18 10.95 7.34 4.15
C ALA A 18 9.50 6.93 3.85
N ILE A 19 8.66 7.86 3.37
CA ILE A 19 7.28 7.57 2.93
C ILE A 19 7.32 6.51 1.83
N ARG A 20 8.13 6.71 0.79
CA ARG A 20 8.25 5.74 -0.32
C ARG A 20 8.68 4.34 0.14
N LYS A 21 9.60 4.25 1.12
CA LYS A 21 10.00 2.95 1.69
C LYS A 21 8.82 2.27 2.38
N GLN A 22 8.05 3.00 3.18
CA GLN A 22 6.85 2.47 3.83
C GLN A 22 5.77 2.08 2.82
N THR A 23 5.53 2.91 1.78
CA THR A 23 4.57 2.62 0.71
C THR A 23 4.91 1.34 -0.06
N LEU A 24 6.21 1.07 -0.30
CA LEU A 24 6.65 -0.16 -0.96
C LEU A 24 6.47 -1.42 -0.09
N GLN A 25 6.35 -1.27 1.23
CA GLN A 25 6.11 -2.38 2.16
C GLN A 25 4.62 -2.70 2.35
N LEU A 26 3.72 -1.84 1.85
CA LEU A 26 2.28 -2.03 2.00
C LEU A 26 1.78 -3.22 1.20
N ASN A 27 0.85 -3.96 1.79
CA ASN A 27 0.13 -5.04 1.13
C ASN A 27 -1.38 -4.86 1.34
N LEU A 28 -2.14 -4.77 0.24
CA LEU A 28 -3.59 -4.60 0.28
C LEU A 28 -4.37 -5.93 0.20
N LYS A 29 -3.71 -7.08 0.14
CA LYS A 29 -4.37 -8.40 0.15
C LYS A 29 -5.41 -8.61 1.28
N PRO A 30 -5.16 -8.22 2.54
CA PRO A 30 -6.15 -8.41 3.61
C PRO A 30 -7.28 -7.38 3.60
N VAL A 31 -7.21 -6.37 2.72
CA VAL A 31 -8.13 -5.24 2.71
C VAL A 31 -9.21 -5.44 1.66
N LYS A 32 -10.46 -5.27 2.07
CA LYS A 32 -11.64 -5.32 1.19
C LYS A 32 -11.98 -3.94 0.63
N LYS A 33 -11.99 -2.92 1.50
CA LYS A 33 -12.38 -1.55 1.15
C LYS A 33 -11.55 -0.55 1.94
N VAL A 34 -11.13 0.53 1.29
CA VAL A 34 -10.56 1.72 1.92
C VAL A 34 -11.48 2.90 1.60
N LEU A 35 -11.95 3.58 2.64
CA LEU A 35 -12.77 4.78 2.53
C LEU A 35 -12.00 5.95 3.14
N VAL A 36 -11.64 6.91 2.29
CA VAL A 36 -10.95 8.13 2.71
C VAL A 36 -11.95 9.27 2.74
N LYS A 37 -12.37 9.68 3.93
CA LYS A 37 -13.26 10.82 4.13
C LYS A 37 -12.45 12.05 4.52
N PHE A 38 -12.58 13.13 3.77
CA PHE A 38 -11.91 14.39 4.10
C PHE A 38 -12.70 15.60 3.64
N ASP A 39 -12.53 16.71 4.36
CA ASP A 39 -13.00 18.02 3.96
C ASP A 39 -11.82 18.82 3.39
N PRO A 40 -11.86 19.26 2.12
CA PRO A 40 -10.73 19.93 1.47
C PRO A 40 -10.37 21.28 2.09
N PHE A 41 -11.31 21.95 2.78
CA PHE A 41 -11.10 23.25 3.42
C PHE A 41 -10.57 23.13 4.86
N HIS A 42 -10.59 21.92 5.43
CA HIS A 42 -9.98 21.67 6.72
C HIS A 42 -8.45 21.79 6.64
N GLN A 43 -7.82 22.38 7.67
CA GLN A 43 -6.38 22.66 7.67
C GLN A 43 -5.53 21.40 7.50
N ASN A 44 -5.96 20.28 8.08
CA ASN A 44 -5.24 19.02 8.00
C ASN A 44 -5.75 18.05 6.90
N SER A 45 -6.50 18.56 5.92
CA SER A 45 -7.01 17.75 4.80
C SER A 45 -5.92 17.20 3.89
N ALA A 46 -4.75 17.86 3.88
CA ALA A 46 -3.61 17.49 3.07
C ALA A 46 -3.08 16.08 3.42
N VAL A 47 -3.14 15.68 4.69
CA VAL A 47 -2.65 14.36 5.13
C VAL A 47 -3.46 13.24 4.49
N ALA A 48 -4.79 13.29 4.56
CA ALA A 48 -5.65 12.26 3.99
C ALA A 48 -5.55 12.22 2.45
N ARG A 49 -5.45 13.39 1.81
CA ARG A 49 -5.26 13.49 0.35
C ARG A 49 -3.92 12.89 -0.10
N ASN A 50 -2.83 13.21 0.61
CA ASN A 50 -1.49 12.69 0.31
C ASN A 50 -1.42 11.18 0.58
N PHE A 51 -2.02 10.70 1.67
CA PHE A 51 -2.13 9.28 1.95
C PHE A 51 -2.84 8.54 0.81
N MET A 52 -3.99 9.06 0.37
CA MET A 52 -4.75 8.50 -0.76
C MET A 52 -3.92 8.46 -2.05
N TYR A 53 -3.17 9.52 -2.36
CA TYR A 53 -2.29 9.57 -3.52
C TYR A 53 -1.24 8.45 -3.53
N TYR A 54 -0.56 8.23 -2.40
CA TYR A 54 0.44 7.15 -2.30
C TYR A 54 -0.19 5.75 -2.33
N LEU A 55 -1.37 5.59 -1.72
CA LEU A 55 -2.11 4.33 -1.73
C LEU A 55 -2.59 3.95 -3.14
N LEU A 56 -2.95 4.94 -3.95
CA LEU A 56 -3.33 4.76 -5.36
C LEU A 56 -2.14 4.57 -6.31
N SER A 57 -0.92 4.48 -5.79
CA SER A 57 0.23 4.17 -6.63
C SER A 57 0.06 2.79 -7.28
N PRO A 58 0.45 2.62 -8.57
CA PRO A 58 0.16 1.40 -9.32
C PRO A 58 0.76 0.15 -8.65
N LYS A 59 1.91 0.31 -7.98
CA LYS A 59 2.57 -0.79 -7.25
C LYS A 59 1.74 -1.31 -6.08
N VAL A 60 1.04 -0.41 -5.38
CA VAL A 60 0.21 -0.76 -4.22
C VAL A 60 -1.11 -1.36 -4.70
N ILE A 61 -1.76 -0.75 -5.69
CA ILE A 61 -3.01 -1.27 -6.27
C ILE A 61 -2.80 -2.68 -6.86
N GLN A 62 -1.66 -2.93 -7.52
CA GLN A 62 -1.33 -4.25 -8.07
C GLN A 62 -1.29 -5.37 -7.02
N THR A 63 -1.07 -5.05 -5.72
CA THR A 63 -1.07 -6.09 -4.66
C THR A 63 -2.45 -6.70 -4.43
N ASN A 64 -3.51 -5.92 -4.64
CA ASN A 64 -4.89 -6.39 -4.59
C ASN A 64 -5.79 -5.54 -5.50
N PRO A 65 -6.02 -5.96 -6.76
CA PRO A 65 -6.87 -5.22 -7.69
C PRO A 65 -8.36 -5.26 -7.32
N GLN A 66 -8.78 -6.17 -6.43
CA GLN A 66 -10.17 -6.26 -5.96
C GLN A 66 -10.46 -5.30 -4.80
N CYS A 67 -9.44 -4.68 -4.21
CA CYS A 67 -9.61 -3.71 -3.13
C CYS A 67 -10.33 -2.45 -3.64
N LEU A 68 -11.47 -2.13 -3.02
CA LEU A 68 -12.24 -0.94 -3.38
C LEU A 68 -11.72 0.28 -2.62
N VAL A 69 -11.02 1.17 -3.32
CA VAL A 69 -10.60 2.47 -2.78
C VAL A 69 -11.63 3.53 -3.16
N ARG A 70 -12.31 4.12 -2.18
CA ARG A 70 -13.29 5.20 -2.37
C ARG A 70 -12.92 6.43 -1.56
N ASN A 71 -13.22 7.59 -2.12
CA ASN A 71 -13.04 8.88 -1.48
C ASN A 71 -14.39 9.57 -1.25
N GLU A 72 -14.59 10.09 -0.05
CA GLU A 72 -15.77 10.85 0.34
C GLU A 72 -15.34 12.27 0.68
N VAL A 73 -15.71 13.21 -0.19
CA VAL A 73 -15.40 14.63 -0.02
C VAL A 73 -16.59 15.30 0.65
N VAL A 74 -16.36 15.89 1.82
CA VAL A 74 -17.41 16.51 2.66
C VAL A 74 -17.05 17.98 2.92
N ASN A 75 -18.01 18.79 3.38
CA ASN A 75 -17.81 20.21 3.70
C ASN A 75 -18.39 20.59 5.08
N ASP A 76 -18.22 19.70 6.06
CA ASP A 76 -18.79 19.85 7.41
C ASP A 76 -17.74 20.34 8.43
N ARG A 77 -16.57 20.78 7.95
CA ARG A 77 -15.36 21.08 8.75
C ARG A 77 -14.89 19.90 9.62
N SER A 78 -15.36 18.70 9.31
CA SER A 78 -15.05 17.48 10.03
C SER A 78 -13.59 17.08 9.86
N GLU A 79 -13.06 16.41 10.89
CA GLU A 79 -11.74 15.78 10.81
C GLU A 79 -11.68 14.78 9.66
N SER A 80 -10.49 14.64 9.07
CA SER A 80 -10.25 13.64 8.03
C SER A 80 -10.07 12.26 8.66
N THR A 81 -10.74 11.25 8.09
CA THR A 81 -10.72 9.87 8.58
C THR A 81 -10.45 8.90 7.44
N VAL A 82 -9.63 7.89 7.73
CA VAL A 82 -9.41 6.74 6.82
C VAL A 82 -9.98 5.51 7.48
N ASP A 83 -11.02 4.94 6.88
CA ASP A 83 -11.62 3.68 7.31
C ASP A 83 -11.14 2.56 6.39
N VAL A 84 -10.60 1.51 6.99
CA VAL A 84 -10.10 0.32 6.31
C VAL A 84 -10.92 -0.87 6.76
N SER A 85 -11.73 -1.41 5.86
CA SER A 85 -12.50 -2.64 6.08
C SER A 85 -11.69 -3.84 5.60
N LEU A 86 -11.41 -4.78 6.49
CA LEU A 86 -10.67 -6.00 6.20
C LEU A 86 -11.61 -7.09 5.67
N VAL A 87 -11.03 -8.10 5.01
CA VAL A 87 -11.77 -9.28 4.53
C VAL A 87 -12.35 -10.08 5.70
N ASN A 88 -11.68 -10.06 6.86
CA ASN A 88 -12.09 -10.76 8.08
C ASN A 88 -13.32 -10.15 8.77
N GLY A 89 -13.83 -9.02 8.29
CA GLY A 89 -14.96 -8.29 8.89
C GLY A 89 -14.56 -7.24 9.93
N GLU A 90 -13.29 -7.19 10.33
CA GLU A 90 -12.75 -6.12 11.17
C GLU A 90 -12.60 -4.81 10.39
N SER A 91 -12.75 -3.69 11.10
CA SER A 91 -12.58 -2.34 10.54
C SER A 91 -11.58 -1.55 11.37
N VAL A 92 -10.61 -0.91 10.71
CA VAL A 92 -9.62 -0.06 11.34
C VAL A 92 -9.88 1.39 10.91
N LEU A 93 -10.15 2.25 11.90
CA LEU A 93 -10.38 3.67 11.68
C LEU A 93 -9.15 4.48 12.12
N PHE A 94 -8.56 5.20 11.18
CA PHE A 94 -7.50 6.17 11.44
C PHE A 94 -8.08 7.58 11.48
N LYS A 95 -7.97 8.24 12.63
CA LYS A 95 -8.30 9.67 12.80
C LYS A 95 -7.07 10.50 12.46
N CYS A 96 -7.13 11.29 11.40
CA CYS A 96 -5.93 11.93 10.85
C CYS A 96 -5.57 13.28 11.48
N GLN A 97 -6.31 13.79 12.48
CA GLN A 97 -6.15 15.15 12.98
C GLN A 97 -4.72 15.46 13.50
N ASN A 98 -4.07 14.50 14.15
CA ASN A 98 -2.72 14.67 14.71
C ASN A 98 -1.69 13.67 14.13
N LEU A 99 -2.04 13.00 13.03
CA LEU A 99 -1.18 12.00 12.41
C LEU A 99 -0.50 12.56 11.17
N THR A 100 0.77 12.19 10.94
CA THR A 100 1.41 12.44 9.66
C THR A 100 1.14 11.29 8.68
N VAL A 101 1.38 11.55 7.39
CA VAL A 101 1.26 10.52 6.34
C VAL A 101 2.18 9.32 6.63
N LEU A 102 3.37 9.58 7.16
CA LEU A 102 4.34 8.54 7.50
C LEU A 102 3.86 7.67 8.66
N ASP A 103 3.26 8.29 9.68
CA ASP A 103 2.71 7.56 10.83
C ASP A 103 1.57 6.64 10.40
N ILE A 104 0.67 7.14 9.55
CA ILE A 104 -0.44 6.34 9.02
C ILE A 104 0.10 5.10 8.30
N PHE A 105 1.12 5.25 7.45
CA PHE A 105 1.72 4.10 6.76
C PHE A 105 2.45 3.14 7.69
N GLN A 106 3.14 3.64 8.72
CA GLN A 106 3.76 2.78 9.71
C GLN A 106 2.74 1.97 10.49
N GLN A 107 1.64 2.60 10.94
CA GLN A 107 0.57 1.91 11.65
C GLN A 107 -0.16 0.92 10.74
N PHE A 108 -0.39 1.29 9.48
CA PHE A 108 -0.95 0.38 8.48
C PHE A 108 -0.07 -0.87 8.32
N ASN A 109 1.24 -0.71 8.18
CA ASN A 109 2.17 -1.84 8.05
C ASN A 109 2.25 -2.70 9.31
N LYS A 110 2.11 -2.11 10.50
CA LYS A 110 2.12 -2.85 11.76
C LYS A 110 0.84 -3.67 11.99
N HIS A 111 -0.32 -3.14 11.62
CA HIS A 111 -1.61 -3.74 11.96
C HIS A 111 -2.24 -4.53 10.81
N ILE A 112 -2.11 -4.07 9.57
CA ILE A 112 -2.87 -4.61 8.43
C ILE A 112 -2.02 -5.59 7.60
N THR A 113 -0.77 -5.25 7.29
CA THR A 113 0.13 -6.13 6.52
C THR A 113 0.33 -7.53 7.14
N PRO A 114 0.44 -7.75 8.46
CA PRO A 114 0.60 -9.11 9.01
C PRO A 114 -0.66 -9.97 8.91
N LEU A 115 -1.83 -9.35 8.72
CA LEU A 115 -3.10 -10.04 8.53
C LEU A 115 -3.29 -10.53 7.10
N ALA A 116 -2.35 -10.23 6.20
CA ALA A 116 -2.35 -10.78 4.86
C ALA A 116 -2.39 -12.32 4.98
N PRO A 117 -3.36 -12.99 4.33
CA PRO A 117 -3.40 -14.44 4.34
C PRO A 117 -2.05 -14.94 3.83
N LYS A 118 -1.35 -15.71 4.66
CA LYS A 118 -0.15 -16.42 4.23
C LYS A 118 -0.63 -17.30 3.11
N GLU A 119 -0.20 -17.00 1.89
CA GLU A 119 -0.42 -17.88 0.76
C GLU A 119 0.16 -19.22 1.17
N GLU A 120 -0.72 -20.18 1.49
CA GLU A 120 -0.35 -21.57 1.43
C GLU A 120 0.18 -21.75 0.02
N VAL A 121 1.48 -22.02 -0.06
CA VAL A 121 2.12 -22.46 -1.27
C VAL A 121 1.37 -23.73 -1.64
N THR A 122 0.36 -23.63 -2.51
CA THR A 122 -0.01 -24.76 -3.34
C THR A 122 1.20 -25.02 -4.20
N GLU A 123 2.11 -25.83 -3.66
CA GLU A 123 3.14 -26.50 -4.40
C GLU A 123 2.42 -27.23 -5.52
N VAL A 124 2.40 -26.61 -6.70
CA VAL A 124 2.17 -27.35 -7.93
C VAL A 124 3.33 -28.32 -8.01
N LEU A 125 3.12 -29.52 -7.48
CA LEU A 125 4.00 -30.67 -7.63
C LEU A 125 4.15 -30.92 -9.13
N VAL A 126 5.20 -30.35 -9.73
CA VAL A 126 5.69 -30.80 -11.02
C VAL A 126 6.29 -32.18 -10.79
N THR A 127 5.49 -33.22 -10.99
CA THR A 127 5.94 -34.62 -11.00
C THR A 127 7.08 -34.79 -12.00
N LYS A 128 8.08 -35.57 -11.59
CA LYS A 128 9.38 -35.83 -12.26
C LYS A 128 9.28 -36.53 -13.64
N THR A 129 8.17 -36.43 -14.36
CA THR A 129 7.93 -37.14 -15.63
C THR A 129 8.33 -36.37 -16.89
N ASP A 130 8.53 -35.05 -16.84
CA ASP A 130 8.83 -34.25 -18.05
C ASP A 130 10.31 -33.91 -18.30
N LYS A 131 11.24 -34.43 -17.50
CA LYS A 131 12.69 -34.32 -17.79
C LYS A 131 13.27 -35.42 -18.69
N LYS A 132 12.45 -36.33 -19.23
CA LYS A 132 12.90 -37.42 -20.13
C LYS A 132 12.51 -37.26 -21.61
N LYS A 133 12.08 -36.08 -22.05
CA LYS A 133 11.76 -35.78 -23.46
C LYS A 133 12.60 -34.64 -24.08
N GLY A 134 13.81 -34.41 -23.56
CA GLY A 134 14.74 -33.41 -24.09
C GLY A 134 16.06 -33.97 -24.61
N GLY A 135 16.11 -35.27 -24.95
CA GLY A 135 17.33 -35.93 -25.43
C GLY A 135 17.04 -36.86 -26.60
N LYS A 136 17.04 -36.29 -27.82
CA LYS A 136 17.46 -36.88 -29.11
C LYS A 136 16.90 -36.06 -30.27
N ARG A 137 17.75 -35.22 -30.86
CA ARG A 137 18.08 -35.06 -32.29
C ARG A 137 18.66 -33.69 -32.52
#